data_AF-A0A023AYD9-F1
#
_entry.id   AF-A0A023AYD9-F1
#
_cell.length_a   1.000
_cell.length_b   1.000
_cell.length_c   1.000
_cell.angle_alpha   90.00
_cell.angle_beta   90.00
_cell.angle_gamma   90.00
#
_symmetry.space_group_name_H-M   'P 1'
#
loop_
_entity.id
_entity.type
_entity.pdbx_description
1 polymer ?
#
loop_
_entity_poly.entity_id
_entity_poly.type
_entity_poly.pdbx_seq_one_letter_code
_entity_poly.pdbx_strand_id
1 'polypeptide(L)'
;MDTKECPVQEVGVSQVEVPGVGEVPGKKDGQSVYLSSYQYLTYLALSLNIFENQQVARARLGGLLSPDEWKALKEVTTSDLWECELIYVELATIISMFIAAPFGDVSDAARGTVCQWLEIGTWSTTHSNWVAGCLLRRSGVPVRKVIDFCNDTLQYVPNNNRWKLECMRLRPLLPRNYRDRVLGFDRKQFLLCLVNDLSEKVTANQFAKLQTGNITSVPLVATAIARQKRQIPRPTLGRTEEKRIRKSVGLGAGTGGPPVRSEEWVLSQSTRVGGACSGEKAASERVYRRTQGFLTKLAVFQEPVLFPDHDVNEKLTKLLGGDWNKLEGMKEADVDACSIAYLELGTIIERYINSAFGTVCEQLRDKVLTMFSSANFTTMTSAWLTGCILQYAEVSIPRLIDFCVKDLTYKPAPNNWILECLKCEPFRKCNYHMRASLNARERLADLLIGHRQKLSIPEFIEVRSGSRSHKTSYVRACFIASSSSTQSSSSTQSSSSTQSAPSTQSAPSTQSAASTQSAPIITWKPKMRGRQTPAYRGEIPRSQTENPGYRTLAPKHHMWIDQDPALMYCHPNDVIEFINWVESGGV
;
A
#
# COMPACT_ATOMS: atom_id res chain seq x y z
N MET A 1 4.15 -82.86 34.78
CA MET A 1 3.48 -81.75 34.06
C MET A 1 4.56 -80.70 33.88
N ASP A 2 5.33 -80.85 32.81
CA ASP A 2 6.50 -80.02 32.50
C ASP A 2 6.17 -79.11 31.34
N THR A 3 6.17 -77.80 31.59
CA THR A 3 6.03 -76.77 30.55
C THR A 3 7.40 -76.40 30.02
N LYS A 4 7.61 -76.72 28.74
CA LYS A 4 8.75 -76.31 27.93
C LYS A 4 8.76 -74.79 27.71
N GLU A 5 9.91 -74.17 27.95
CA GLU A 5 10.24 -72.81 27.53
C GLU A 5 10.57 -72.77 26.03
N CYS A 6 10.09 -71.72 25.34
CA CYS A 6 10.50 -71.38 23.98
C CYS A 6 11.62 -70.32 24.02
N PRO A 7 12.66 -70.41 23.16
CA PRO A 7 13.75 -69.45 23.16
C PRO A 7 13.36 -68.17 22.39
N VAL A 8 13.72 -67.02 22.95
CA VAL A 8 13.63 -65.70 22.33
C VAL A 8 14.81 -65.55 21.36
N GLN A 9 14.54 -65.38 20.07
CA GLN A 9 15.53 -64.94 19.08
C GLN A 9 15.69 -63.42 19.16
N GLU A 10 16.92 -62.96 19.41
CA GLU A 10 17.32 -61.57 19.19
C GLU A 10 17.28 -61.25 17.70
N VAL A 11 16.35 -60.37 17.32
CA VAL A 11 16.33 -59.76 15.99
C VAL A 11 17.29 -58.57 16.03
N GLY A 12 18.44 -58.72 15.36
CA GLY A 12 19.40 -57.66 15.14
C GLY A 12 18.76 -56.46 14.44
N VAL A 13 18.69 -55.33 15.16
CA VAL A 13 18.30 -54.04 14.59
C VAL A 13 19.47 -53.55 13.72
N SER A 14 19.32 -53.71 12.40
CA SER A 14 20.19 -53.06 11.43
C SER A 14 20.09 -51.54 11.59
N GLN A 15 21.22 -50.90 11.88
CA GLN A 15 21.35 -49.45 11.80
C GLN A 15 21.11 -49.02 10.35
N VAL A 16 19.96 -48.40 10.12
CA VAL A 16 19.71 -47.65 8.90
C VAL A 16 20.44 -46.32 9.05
N GLU A 17 21.55 -46.17 8.34
CA GLU A 17 22.25 -44.90 8.17
C GLU A 17 21.28 -43.88 7.56
N VAL A 18 20.91 -42.86 8.35
CA VAL A 18 20.16 -41.71 7.88
C VAL A 18 21.11 -40.84 7.04
N PRO A 19 20.76 -40.49 5.79
CA PRO A 19 21.65 -39.71 4.94
C PRO A 19 21.86 -38.29 5.50
N GLY A 20 23.13 -37.97 5.75
CA GLY A 20 23.74 -36.64 5.73
C GLY A 20 22.97 -35.48 6.35
N VAL A 21 23.21 -35.22 7.64
CA VAL A 21 23.05 -33.87 8.20
C VAL A 21 24.07 -32.99 7.47
N GLY A 22 23.58 -32.08 6.62
CA GLY A 22 24.39 -31.27 5.71
C GLY A 22 25.58 -30.61 6.41
N GLU A 23 26.75 -30.71 5.79
CA GLU A 23 27.97 -30.05 6.23
C GLU A 23 27.69 -28.56 6.47
N VAL A 24 28.10 -28.08 7.66
CA VAL A 24 28.14 -26.65 7.94
C VAL A 24 29.06 -26.02 6.89
N PRO A 25 28.61 -25.03 6.10
CA PRO A 25 29.45 -24.40 5.08
C PRO A 25 30.66 -23.75 5.76
N GLY A 26 31.79 -24.45 5.74
CA GLY A 26 32.94 -24.22 6.61
C GLY A 26 34.01 -23.26 6.07
N LYS A 27 33.74 -22.52 5.00
CA LYS A 27 34.68 -21.47 4.54
C LYS A 27 34.39 -20.20 5.33
N LYS A 28 35.32 -19.84 6.23
CA LYS A 28 35.28 -18.57 6.97
C LYS A 28 35.50 -17.42 5.98
N ASP A 29 34.42 -16.92 5.42
CA ASP A 29 34.44 -15.61 4.77
C ASP A 29 34.64 -14.58 5.89
N GLY A 30 35.89 -14.18 6.11
CA GLY A 30 36.27 -13.21 7.15
C GLY A 30 35.79 -11.79 6.89
N GLN A 31 35.01 -11.58 5.84
CA GLN A 31 34.47 -10.27 5.48
C GLN A 31 33.19 -10.02 6.28
N SER A 32 33.16 -8.87 6.96
CA SER A 32 31.93 -8.39 7.59
C SER A 32 30.82 -8.22 6.56
N VAL A 33 29.63 -8.67 6.91
CA VAL A 33 28.44 -8.55 6.06
C VAL A 33 27.51 -7.43 6.51
N TYR A 34 27.85 -6.71 7.58
CA TYR A 34 27.00 -5.69 8.16
C TYR A 34 26.90 -4.43 7.29
N LEU A 35 25.68 -3.93 7.09
CA LEU A 35 25.41 -2.64 6.47
C LEU A 35 24.66 -1.72 7.44
N SER A 36 25.20 -0.53 7.64
CA SER A 36 24.48 0.52 8.38
C SER A 36 23.32 1.03 7.52
N SER A 37 22.12 0.53 7.77
CA SER A 37 20.90 0.94 7.06
C SER A 37 20.20 2.11 7.75
N TYR A 38 19.49 2.90 6.95
CA TYR A 38 18.73 4.04 7.45
C TYR A 38 17.45 3.56 8.16
N GLN A 39 17.43 3.72 9.48
CA GLN A 39 16.26 3.38 10.30
C GLN A 39 15.11 4.36 10.05
N TYR A 40 13.89 3.85 9.85
CA TYR A 40 12.69 4.66 9.72
C TYR A 40 11.49 4.10 10.47
N LEU A 41 10.58 5.01 10.86
CA LEU A 41 9.37 4.63 11.59
C LEU A 41 8.41 3.84 10.68
N THR A 42 7.93 2.70 11.18
CA THR A 42 6.90 1.95 10.47
C THR A 42 5.56 2.69 10.52
N TYR A 43 4.63 2.28 9.66
CA TYR A 43 3.26 2.80 9.69
C TYR A 43 2.58 2.57 11.05
N LEU A 44 2.91 1.46 11.72
CA LEU A 44 2.37 1.17 13.04
C LEU A 44 2.84 2.19 14.08
N ALA A 45 4.13 2.47 14.16
CA ALA A 45 4.68 3.46 15.09
C ALA A 45 4.08 4.85 14.87
N LEU A 46 3.99 5.29 13.60
CA LEU A 46 3.38 6.57 13.25
C LEU A 46 1.89 6.62 13.65
N SER A 47 1.14 5.54 13.44
CA SER A 47 -0.30 5.51 13.76
C SER A 47 -0.61 5.47 15.26
N LEU A 48 0.36 5.07 16.07
CA LEU A 48 0.24 4.95 17.51
C LEU A 48 0.93 6.11 18.25
N ASN A 49 1.58 7.02 17.51
CA ASN A 49 2.36 8.12 18.08
C ASN A 49 3.35 7.64 19.16
N ILE A 50 4.00 6.48 18.94
CA ILE A 50 4.98 5.93 19.90
C ILE A 50 6.21 6.85 20.01
N PHE A 51 6.57 7.47 18.90
CA PHE A 51 7.65 8.43 18.83
C PHE A 51 7.12 9.74 18.24
N GLU A 52 7.60 10.87 18.77
CA GLU A 52 7.28 12.21 18.28
C GLU A 52 7.74 12.38 16.82
N ASN A 53 8.94 11.89 16.52
CA ASN A 53 9.55 11.96 15.20
C ASN A 53 10.64 10.88 15.04
N GLN A 54 11.22 10.82 13.85
CA GLN A 54 12.22 9.82 13.49
C GLN A 54 13.56 10.01 14.23
N GLN A 55 13.94 11.24 14.54
CA GLN A 55 15.16 11.56 15.28
C GLN A 55 15.09 11.04 16.72
N VAL A 56 13.95 11.24 17.39
CA VAL A 56 13.70 10.70 18.74
C VAL A 56 13.75 9.17 18.73
N ALA A 57 13.13 8.53 17.73
CA ALA A 57 13.18 7.08 17.59
C ALA A 57 14.62 6.57 17.41
N ARG A 58 15.44 7.24 16.58
CA ARG A 58 16.86 6.93 16.42
C ARG A 58 17.66 7.13 17.69
N ALA A 59 17.45 8.22 18.41
CA ALA A 59 18.17 8.48 19.66
C ALA A 59 17.86 7.40 20.71
N ARG A 60 16.58 7.02 20.84
CA ARG A 60 16.15 5.94 21.75
C ARG A 60 16.74 4.60 21.35
N LEU A 61 16.72 4.26 20.06
CA LEU A 61 17.29 3.01 19.56
C LEU A 61 18.82 2.99 19.63
N GLY A 62 19.47 4.11 19.37
CA GLY A 62 20.91 4.29 19.52
C GLY A 62 21.37 4.09 20.96
N GLY A 63 20.56 4.52 21.93
CA GLY A 63 20.78 4.28 23.35
C GLY A 63 20.48 2.86 23.83
N LEU A 64 19.87 2.00 23.00
CA LEU A 64 19.62 0.59 23.35
C LEU A 64 20.91 -0.21 23.39
N LEU A 65 21.87 0.08 22.52
CA LEU A 65 23.16 -0.61 22.45
C LEU A 65 24.29 0.33 22.90
N SER A 66 25.25 -0.18 23.67
CA SER A 66 26.49 0.51 23.99
C SER A 66 27.37 0.67 22.72
N PRO A 67 28.37 1.55 22.73
CA PRO A 67 29.30 1.67 21.60
C PRO A 67 30.00 0.34 21.23
N ASP A 68 30.35 -0.46 22.23
CA ASP A 68 30.98 -1.77 22.02
C ASP A 68 29.99 -2.80 21.44
N GLU A 69 28.74 -2.79 21.92
CA GLU A 69 27.65 -3.61 21.38
C GLU A 69 27.37 -3.25 19.90
N TRP A 70 27.40 -1.95 19.55
CA TRP A 70 27.30 -1.48 18.16
C TRP A 70 28.53 -1.87 17.32
N LYS A 71 29.73 -1.89 17.92
CA LYS A 71 30.95 -2.31 17.24
C LYS A 71 30.88 -3.81 16.90
N ALA A 72 30.41 -4.64 17.82
CA ALA A 72 30.24 -6.07 17.60
C ALA A 72 29.30 -6.39 16.41
N LEU A 73 28.28 -5.56 16.17
CA LEU A 73 27.42 -5.69 14.98
C LEU A 73 28.19 -5.54 13.67
N LYS A 74 29.18 -4.64 13.63
CA LYS A 74 29.99 -4.38 12.44
C LYS A 74 30.98 -5.51 12.13
N GLU A 75 31.16 -6.45 13.04
CA GLU A 75 32.06 -7.60 12.88
C GLU A 75 31.31 -8.89 12.51
N VAL A 76 29.98 -8.80 12.32
CA VAL A 76 29.14 -9.95 11.96
C VAL A 76 29.50 -10.48 10.58
N THR A 77 29.66 -11.80 10.48
CA THR A 77 29.90 -12.53 9.23
C THR A 77 28.66 -13.30 8.78
N THR A 78 28.67 -13.88 7.57
CA THR A 78 27.56 -14.71 7.08
C THR A 78 27.28 -15.89 8.01
N SER A 79 28.31 -16.55 8.56
CA SER A 79 28.14 -17.72 9.45
C SER A 79 27.40 -17.38 10.74
N ASP A 80 27.54 -16.15 11.22
CA ASP A 80 26.84 -15.67 12.42
C ASP A 80 25.32 -15.54 12.21
N LEU A 81 24.85 -15.54 10.95
CA LEU A 81 23.43 -15.47 10.59
C LEU A 81 22.78 -16.85 10.45
N TRP A 82 23.57 -17.94 10.51
CA TRP A 82 23.07 -19.31 10.33
C TRP A 82 22.25 -19.81 11.51
N GLU A 83 22.62 -19.40 12.73
CA GLU A 83 22.00 -19.86 13.97
C GLU A 83 21.73 -18.67 14.90
N CYS A 84 20.52 -18.62 15.47
CA CYS A 84 20.13 -17.58 16.41
C CYS A 84 19.30 -18.14 17.57
N GLU A 85 19.40 -17.49 18.72
CA GLU A 85 18.50 -17.70 19.84
C GLU A 85 17.14 -17.08 19.50
N LEU A 86 16.08 -17.89 19.65
CA LEU A 86 14.75 -17.52 19.17
C LEU A 86 14.17 -16.31 19.93
N ILE A 87 14.55 -16.11 21.19
CA ILE A 87 14.16 -14.93 21.98
C ILE A 87 14.65 -13.62 21.36
N TYR A 88 15.87 -13.57 20.80
CA TYR A 88 16.35 -12.36 20.15
C TYR A 88 15.62 -12.09 18.83
N VAL A 89 15.26 -13.15 18.08
CA VAL A 89 14.45 -13.00 16.86
C VAL A 89 13.05 -12.48 17.20
N GLU A 90 12.43 -12.96 18.28
CA GLU A 90 11.14 -12.44 18.76
C GLU A 90 11.23 -10.97 19.16
N LEU A 91 12.21 -10.59 19.98
CA LEU A 91 12.37 -9.21 20.44
C LEU A 91 12.74 -8.26 19.30
N ALA A 92 13.64 -8.68 18.39
CA ALA A 92 13.98 -7.90 17.21
C ALA A 92 12.77 -7.75 16.27
N THR A 93 11.91 -8.77 16.17
CA THR A 93 10.64 -8.65 15.44
C THR A 93 9.72 -7.62 16.08
N ILE A 94 9.56 -7.66 17.41
CA ILE A 94 8.76 -6.67 18.14
C ILE A 94 9.26 -5.26 17.86
N ILE A 95 10.58 -5.03 17.93
CA ILE A 95 11.17 -3.72 17.60
C ILE A 95 10.93 -3.37 16.13
N SER A 96 11.06 -4.35 15.22
CA SER A 96 10.84 -4.19 13.78
C SER A 96 9.39 -3.87 13.42
N MET A 97 8.43 -4.13 14.32
CA MET A 97 7.06 -3.66 14.15
C MET A 97 6.96 -2.13 14.23
N PHE A 98 7.87 -1.44 14.92
CA PHE A 98 7.84 0.01 15.13
C PHE A 98 8.94 0.75 14.35
N ILE A 99 10.10 0.14 14.18
CA ILE A 99 11.25 0.73 13.49
C ILE A 99 11.76 -0.24 12.43
N ALA A 100 11.76 0.14 11.16
CA ALA A 100 12.30 -0.68 10.09
C ALA A 100 13.84 -0.75 10.16
N ALA A 101 14.39 -1.94 9.94
CA ALA A 101 15.83 -2.24 10.00
C ALA A 101 16.50 -1.69 11.28
N PRO A 102 16.00 -2.05 12.49
CA PRO A 102 16.35 -1.34 13.71
C PRO A 102 17.85 -1.43 14.06
N PHE A 103 18.53 -2.49 13.63
CA PHE A 103 19.95 -2.69 13.93
C PHE A 103 20.84 -2.57 12.70
N GLY A 104 20.30 -2.11 11.56
CA GLY A 104 20.97 -2.14 10.27
C GLY A 104 20.46 -3.26 9.37
N ASP A 105 21.26 -3.61 8.36
CA ASP A 105 20.97 -4.63 7.36
C ASP A 105 22.25 -5.43 7.05
N VAL A 106 22.19 -6.32 6.06
CA VAL A 106 23.34 -7.10 5.61
C VAL A 106 23.56 -6.97 4.10
N SER A 107 24.78 -7.25 3.65
CA SER A 107 25.15 -7.25 2.23
C SER A 107 24.24 -8.13 1.38
N ASP A 108 24.07 -7.79 0.10
CA ASP A 108 23.20 -8.55 -0.80
C ASP A 108 23.64 -10.01 -0.97
N ALA A 109 24.94 -10.29 -0.91
CA ALA A 109 25.47 -11.65 -0.89
C ALA A 109 24.95 -12.43 0.34
N ALA A 110 25.06 -11.84 1.53
CA ALA A 110 24.53 -12.44 2.76
C ALA A 110 23.01 -12.58 2.73
N ARG A 111 22.29 -11.62 2.13
CA ARG A 111 20.83 -11.74 1.92
C ARG A 111 20.49 -12.94 1.05
N GLY A 112 21.21 -13.14 -0.05
CA GLY A 112 21.05 -14.30 -0.93
C GLY A 112 21.25 -15.62 -0.18
N THR A 113 22.29 -15.70 0.65
CA THR A 113 22.54 -16.87 1.51
C THR A 113 21.42 -17.10 2.53
N VAL A 114 20.96 -16.06 3.22
CA VAL A 114 19.85 -16.16 4.19
C VAL A 114 18.53 -16.57 3.52
N CYS A 115 18.23 -16.05 2.32
CA CYS A 115 17.09 -16.51 1.52
C CYS A 115 17.14 -18.00 1.22
N GLN A 116 18.31 -18.50 0.83
CA GLN A 116 18.52 -19.92 0.55
C GLN A 116 18.30 -20.77 1.82
N TRP A 117 18.87 -20.36 2.95
CA TRP A 117 18.74 -21.07 4.22
C TRP A 117 17.32 -21.10 4.77
N LEU A 118 16.56 -20.02 4.55
CA LEU A 118 15.17 -19.93 4.95
C LEU A 118 14.21 -20.59 3.96
N GLU A 119 14.69 -21.09 2.82
CA GLU A 119 13.88 -21.74 1.77
C GLU A 119 12.71 -20.86 1.29
N ILE A 120 12.83 -19.53 1.39
CA ILE A 120 11.82 -18.59 0.91
C ILE A 120 12.46 -17.79 -0.23
N GLY A 121 11.98 -18.03 -1.46
CA GLY A 121 12.63 -17.54 -2.68
C GLY A 121 12.66 -16.03 -2.89
N THR A 122 12.03 -15.23 -2.01
CA THR A 122 12.06 -13.76 -2.10
C THR A 122 12.28 -13.15 -0.72
N TRP A 123 13.14 -12.13 -0.66
CA TRP A 123 13.40 -11.39 0.56
C TRP A 123 12.09 -10.79 1.10
N SER A 124 11.84 -10.99 2.39
CA SER A 124 10.58 -10.67 3.04
C SER A 124 10.81 -10.21 4.47
N THR A 125 9.75 -9.74 5.13
CA THR A 125 9.81 -9.32 6.54
C THR A 125 10.35 -10.42 7.46
N THR A 126 10.08 -11.70 7.16
CA THR A 126 10.61 -12.83 7.93
C THR A 126 12.14 -12.88 7.90
N HIS A 127 12.74 -12.63 6.73
CA HIS A 127 14.20 -12.58 6.57
C HIS A 127 14.80 -11.40 7.34
N SER A 128 14.18 -10.22 7.22
CA SER A 128 14.62 -9.02 7.93
C SER A 128 14.55 -9.20 9.44
N ASN A 129 13.49 -9.82 9.95
CA ASN A 129 13.32 -10.13 11.36
C ASN A 129 14.38 -11.14 11.85
N TRP A 130 14.65 -12.19 11.06
CA TRP A 130 15.70 -13.16 11.35
C TRP A 130 17.06 -12.48 11.47
N VAL A 131 17.46 -11.72 10.44
CA VAL A 131 18.73 -10.97 10.44
C VAL A 131 18.81 -9.99 11.60
N ALA A 132 17.75 -9.22 11.86
CA ALA A 132 17.73 -8.29 12.98
C ALA A 132 17.90 -9.02 14.34
N GLY A 133 17.33 -10.21 14.49
CA GLY A 133 17.52 -11.07 15.65
C GLY A 133 18.96 -11.55 15.80
N CYS A 134 19.56 -12.06 14.72
CA CYS A 134 20.96 -12.50 14.69
C CYS A 134 21.89 -11.34 15.05
N LEU A 135 21.71 -10.17 14.42
CA LEU A 135 22.46 -8.96 14.75
C LEU A 135 22.33 -8.64 16.24
N LEU A 136 21.10 -8.55 16.75
CA LEU A 136 20.87 -8.22 18.16
C LEU A 136 21.55 -9.21 19.11
N ARG A 137 21.47 -10.51 18.84
CA ARG A 137 22.20 -11.54 19.61
C ARG A 137 23.72 -11.33 19.55
N ARG A 138 24.26 -11.07 18.36
CA ARG A 138 25.71 -10.89 18.16
C ARG A 138 26.26 -9.62 18.79
N SER A 139 25.43 -8.59 18.98
CA SER A 139 25.81 -7.40 19.74
C SER A 139 26.19 -7.72 21.19
N GLY A 140 25.73 -8.84 21.75
CA GLY A 140 25.94 -9.22 23.15
C GLY A 140 25.02 -8.50 24.14
N VAL A 141 24.04 -7.71 23.64
CA VAL A 141 23.14 -6.96 24.51
C VAL A 141 22.31 -7.89 25.42
N PRO A 142 22.21 -7.62 26.74
CA PRO A 142 21.41 -8.47 27.61
C PRO A 142 19.92 -8.47 27.22
N VAL A 143 19.31 -9.66 27.13
CA VAL A 143 17.87 -9.84 26.82
C VAL A 143 16.97 -8.96 27.69
N ARG A 144 17.28 -8.80 28.98
CA ARG A 144 16.51 -7.95 29.90
C ARG A 144 16.47 -6.48 29.46
N LYS A 145 17.59 -5.93 28.97
CA LYS A 145 17.68 -4.55 28.48
C LYS A 145 16.79 -4.35 27.25
N VAL A 146 16.74 -5.35 26.37
CA VAL A 146 15.87 -5.35 25.19
C VAL A 146 14.39 -5.44 25.59
N ILE A 147 14.06 -6.26 26.59
CA ILE A 147 12.69 -6.35 27.14
C ILE A 147 12.25 -5.01 27.74
N ASP A 148 13.13 -4.36 28.51
CA ASP A 148 12.85 -3.05 29.09
C ASP A 148 12.59 -2.01 27.99
N PHE A 149 13.39 -2.03 26.91
CA PHE A 149 13.12 -1.18 25.75
C PHE A 149 11.77 -1.45 25.09
N CYS A 150 11.41 -2.73 24.87
CA CYS A 150 10.11 -3.10 24.31
C CYS A 150 8.93 -2.68 25.21
N ASN A 151 9.08 -2.79 26.54
CA ASN A 151 8.02 -2.44 27.49
C ASN A 151 7.91 -0.92 27.71
N ASP A 152 9.03 -0.27 27.99
CA ASP A 152 9.06 1.12 28.47
C ASP A 152 9.09 2.12 27.32
N THR A 153 9.83 1.81 26.25
CA THR A 153 9.97 2.72 25.09
C THR A 153 8.92 2.44 24.04
N LEU A 154 8.75 1.18 23.61
CA LEU A 154 7.80 0.84 22.54
C LEU A 154 6.36 0.64 23.04
N GLN A 155 6.16 0.56 24.36
CA GLN A 155 4.88 0.26 24.98
C GLN A 155 4.22 -0.98 24.38
N TYR A 156 5.04 -2.00 24.06
CA TYR A 156 4.60 -3.18 23.33
C TYR A 156 3.47 -3.91 24.06
N VAL A 157 2.33 -4.07 23.41
CA VAL A 157 1.18 -4.82 23.91
C VAL A 157 1.19 -6.22 23.28
N PRO A 158 1.37 -7.30 24.07
CA PRO A 158 1.35 -8.66 23.56
C PRO A 158 0.04 -9.04 22.89
N ASN A 159 0.09 -9.98 21.94
CA ASN A 159 -1.10 -10.54 21.34
C ASN A 159 -1.94 -11.30 22.40
N ASN A 160 -3.27 -11.16 22.34
CA ASN A 160 -4.19 -11.91 23.20
C ASN A 160 -4.01 -13.43 23.07
N ASN A 161 -3.57 -13.91 21.89
CA ASN A 161 -3.13 -15.28 21.72
C ASN A 161 -1.67 -15.42 22.17
N ARG A 162 -1.49 -15.72 23.46
CA ARG A 162 -0.18 -15.91 24.13
C ARG A 162 0.74 -16.92 23.45
N TRP A 163 0.19 -17.81 22.60
CA TRP A 163 0.93 -18.87 21.92
C TRP A 163 1.51 -18.44 20.58
N LYS A 164 1.22 -17.21 20.13
CA LYS A 164 1.63 -16.73 18.81
C LYS A 164 2.73 -15.68 18.95
N LEU A 165 3.96 -16.13 18.76
CA LEU A 165 5.15 -15.27 18.63
C LEU A 165 4.97 -14.29 17.46
N GLU A 166 5.45 -13.06 17.63
CA GLU A 166 5.42 -12.05 16.58
C GLU A 166 6.35 -12.42 15.42
N CYS A 167 7.50 -13.06 15.71
CA CYS A 167 8.43 -13.54 14.68
C CYS A 167 7.80 -14.59 13.75
N MET A 168 6.77 -15.31 14.21
CA MET A 168 6.03 -16.33 13.45
C MET A 168 4.87 -15.77 12.63
N ARG A 169 4.82 -14.45 12.44
CA ARG A 169 3.74 -13.80 11.68
C ARG A 169 4.11 -13.62 10.22
N LEU A 170 3.35 -14.29 9.36
CA LEU A 170 3.44 -14.12 7.91
C LEU A 170 2.98 -12.74 7.41
N ARG A 171 2.23 -11.98 8.21
CA ARG A 171 1.67 -10.68 7.81
C ARG A 171 2.04 -9.59 8.81
N PRO A 172 2.50 -8.42 8.33
CA PRO A 172 2.68 -7.24 9.16
C PRO A 172 1.41 -6.92 9.95
N LEU A 173 1.59 -6.46 11.18
CA LEU A 173 0.48 -6.09 12.03
C LEU A 173 -0.07 -4.72 11.62
N LEU A 174 -1.38 -4.64 11.37
CA LEU A 174 -2.06 -3.38 11.09
C LEU A 174 -2.37 -2.64 12.40
N PRO A 175 -2.40 -1.29 12.39
CA PRO A 175 -2.71 -0.49 13.58
C PRO A 175 -3.99 -0.86 14.29
N ARG A 176 -5.06 -1.10 13.53
CA ARG A 176 -6.36 -1.53 14.07
C ARG A 176 -6.21 -2.80 14.91
N ASN A 177 -5.56 -3.82 14.35
CA ASN A 177 -5.37 -5.10 15.03
C ASN A 177 -4.46 -5.01 16.24
N TYR A 178 -3.54 -4.04 16.28
CA TYR A 178 -2.72 -3.78 17.47
C TYR A 178 -3.53 -3.09 18.57
N ARG A 179 -4.36 -2.10 18.23
CA ARG A 179 -5.25 -1.40 19.18
C ARG A 179 -6.28 -2.34 19.81
N ASP A 180 -6.67 -3.39 19.09
CA ASP A 180 -7.60 -4.42 19.60
C ASP A 180 -6.96 -5.38 20.65
N ARG A 181 -5.64 -5.26 20.92
CA ARG A 181 -4.97 -6.06 21.95
C ARG A 181 -5.34 -5.54 23.34
N VAL A 182 -5.63 -6.45 24.28
CA VAL A 182 -6.14 -6.10 25.61
C VAL A 182 -4.99 -5.76 26.55
N LEU A 183 -5.08 -4.63 27.26
CA LEU A 183 -4.11 -4.13 28.25
C LEU A 183 -4.13 -4.88 29.60
N GLY A 184 -4.63 -6.13 29.63
CA GLY A 184 -4.94 -6.83 30.88
C GLY A 184 -3.78 -7.56 31.55
N PHE A 185 -2.56 -7.49 31.01
CA PHE A 185 -1.42 -8.26 31.51
C PHE A 185 -0.21 -7.37 31.74
N ASP A 186 0.60 -7.74 32.75
CA ASP A 186 1.94 -7.22 32.90
C ASP A 186 2.79 -7.65 31.69
N ARG A 187 3.02 -6.68 30.81
CA ARG A 187 3.69 -6.85 29.51
C ARG A 187 5.15 -7.27 29.71
N LYS A 188 5.82 -6.71 30.71
CA LYS A 188 7.21 -7.03 31.05
C LYS A 188 7.30 -8.45 31.59
N GLN A 189 6.41 -8.83 32.50
CA GLN A 189 6.39 -10.19 33.03
C GLN A 189 6.11 -11.23 31.94
N PHE A 190 5.21 -10.92 31.00
CA PHE A 190 4.96 -11.78 29.84
C PHE A 190 6.24 -12.02 29.01
N LEU A 191 6.98 -10.95 28.67
CA LEU A 191 8.23 -11.06 27.93
C LEU A 191 9.32 -11.79 28.71
N LEU A 192 9.41 -11.59 30.03
CA LEU A 192 10.34 -12.30 30.90
C LEU A 192 10.05 -13.81 30.94
N CYS A 193 8.77 -14.22 30.94
CA CYS A 193 8.42 -15.63 30.82
C CYS A 193 8.91 -16.23 29.49
N LEU A 194 8.81 -15.49 28.38
CA LEU A 194 9.29 -15.97 27.07
C LEU A 194 10.79 -16.23 27.04
N VAL A 195 11.60 -15.54 27.85
CA VAL A 195 13.06 -15.75 27.88
C VAL A 195 13.40 -17.20 28.21
N ASN A 196 12.79 -17.74 29.28
CA ASN A 196 13.06 -19.11 29.71
C ASN A 196 12.59 -20.15 28.67
N ASP A 197 11.55 -19.81 27.92
CA ASP A 197 10.93 -20.69 26.95
C ASP A 197 11.60 -20.66 25.56
N LEU A 198 12.31 -19.57 25.22
CA LEU A 198 12.84 -19.31 23.88
C LEU A 198 14.37 -19.10 23.86
N SER A 199 15.09 -19.49 24.92
CA SER A 199 16.56 -19.34 25.00
C SER A 199 17.32 -20.36 24.15
N GLU A 200 16.65 -21.36 23.57
CA GLU A 200 17.33 -22.33 22.72
C GLU A 200 17.71 -21.72 21.36
N LYS A 201 18.85 -22.18 20.85
CA LYS A 201 19.33 -21.82 19.53
C LYS A 201 18.59 -22.60 18.47
N VAL A 202 18.24 -21.93 17.39
CA VAL A 202 17.65 -22.54 16.20
C VAL A 202 18.46 -22.13 14.98
N THR A 203 18.59 -23.04 14.02
CA THR A 203 19.17 -22.70 12.71
C THR A 203 18.14 -21.99 11.85
N ALA A 204 18.60 -21.27 10.82
CA ALA A 204 17.72 -20.62 9.85
C ALA A 204 16.76 -21.64 9.21
N ASN A 205 17.24 -22.83 8.82
CA ASN A 205 16.37 -23.87 8.26
C ASN A 205 15.30 -24.36 9.27
N GLN A 206 15.68 -24.56 10.55
CA GLN A 206 14.71 -24.90 11.60
C GLN A 206 13.67 -23.80 11.79
N PHE A 207 14.08 -22.54 11.75
CA PHE A 207 13.18 -21.39 11.82
C PHE A 207 12.24 -21.31 10.61
N ALA A 208 12.72 -21.60 9.40
CA ALA A 208 11.87 -21.68 8.22
C ALA A 208 10.80 -22.77 8.33
N LYS A 209 11.18 -23.95 8.85
CA LYS A 209 10.23 -25.04 9.14
C LYS A 209 9.19 -24.64 10.18
N LEU A 210 9.56 -23.81 11.17
CA LEU A 210 8.61 -23.23 12.13
C LEU A 210 7.59 -22.28 11.48
N GLN A 211 7.98 -21.57 10.41
CA GLN A 211 7.11 -20.63 9.69
C GLN A 211 6.12 -21.31 8.76
N THR A 212 6.55 -22.39 8.10
CA THR A 212 5.74 -23.13 7.11
C THR A 212 4.89 -24.22 7.76
N GLY A 213 5.30 -24.73 8.91
CA GLY A 213 4.65 -25.83 9.61
C GLY A 213 3.47 -25.44 10.50
N ASN A 214 2.67 -26.45 10.84
CA ASN A 214 1.79 -26.37 11.99
C ASN A 214 2.71 -26.37 13.23
N ILE A 215 2.83 -25.22 13.92
CA ILE A 215 3.79 -24.91 15.02
C ILE A 215 4.01 -26.06 16.02
N THR A 216 3.04 -26.95 16.18
CA THR A 216 3.11 -28.17 16.99
C THR A 216 4.13 -29.21 16.52
N SER A 217 4.64 -29.15 15.29
CA SER A 217 5.56 -30.17 14.75
C SER A 217 7.01 -30.00 15.18
N VAL A 218 7.38 -28.88 15.81
CA VAL A 218 8.73 -28.67 16.34
C VAL A 218 8.70 -28.87 17.85
N PRO A 219 9.31 -29.94 18.39
CA PRO A 219 9.19 -30.33 19.79
C PRO A 219 9.56 -29.21 20.77
N LEU A 220 10.51 -28.37 20.38
CA LEU A 220 11.06 -27.27 21.18
C LEU A 220 9.99 -26.21 21.47
N VAL A 221 9.39 -25.66 20.42
CA VAL A 221 8.31 -24.66 20.54
C VAL A 221 7.04 -25.29 21.11
N ALA A 222 6.75 -26.54 20.77
CA ALA A 222 5.62 -27.27 21.34
C ALA A 222 5.77 -27.46 22.87
N THR A 223 6.99 -27.74 23.35
CA THR A 223 7.28 -27.93 24.78
C THR A 223 7.22 -26.62 25.55
N ALA A 224 7.78 -25.55 25.00
CA ALA A 224 7.65 -24.19 25.53
C ALA A 224 6.16 -23.79 25.66
N ILE A 225 5.40 -23.93 24.56
CA ILE A 225 3.95 -23.67 24.55
C ILE A 225 3.22 -24.54 25.58
N ALA A 226 3.58 -25.82 25.71
CA ALA A 226 2.95 -26.73 26.67
C ALA A 226 3.27 -26.39 28.14
N ARG A 227 4.51 -25.99 28.45
CA ARG A 227 4.93 -25.56 29.80
C ARG A 227 4.22 -24.28 30.22
N GLN A 228 4.20 -23.29 29.33
CA GLN A 228 3.57 -22.01 29.63
C GLN A 228 2.03 -22.12 29.72
N LYS A 229 1.39 -23.09 29.03
CA LYS A 229 -0.03 -23.45 29.24
C LYS A 229 -0.33 -23.90 30.67
N ARG A 230 0.65 -24.47 31.37
CA ARG A 230 0.50 -24.96 32.75
C ARG A 230 0.79 -23.89 33.79
N GLN A 231 1.70 -22.97 33.51
CA GLN A 231 2.17 -22.00 34.52
C GLN A 231 1.32 -20.74 34.65
N ILE A 232 0.59 -20.32 33.61
CA ILE A 232 -0.21 -19.10 33.71
C ILE A 232 -1.65 -19.45 34.07
N PRO A 233 -2.17 -19.01 35.24
CA PRO A 233 -3.57 -19.17 35.59
C PRO A 233 -4.41 -18.66 34.43
N ARG A 234 -5.37 -19.48 33.96
CA ARG A 234 -6.41 -18.96 33.07
C ARG A 234 -7.03 -17.77 33.81
N PRO A 235 -7.14 -16.59 33.18
CA PRO A 235 -7.84 -15.48 33.81
C PRO A 235 -9.21 -16.02 34.21
N THR A 236 -9.49 -16.03 35.51
CA THR A 236 -10.81 -16.34 36.05
C THR A 236 -11.68 -15.13 35.77
N LEU A 237 -11.85 -14.81 34.48
CA LEU A 237 -12.84 -13.87 34.00
C LEU A 237 -14.17 -14.55 34.29
N GLY A 238 -14.77 -14.17 35.42
CA GLY A 238 -16.09 -14.61 35.85
C GLY A 238 -17.05 -14.43 34.70
N ARG A 239 -17.41 -15.55 34.06
CA ARG A 239 -18.34 -15.62 32.92
C ARG A 239 -19.71 -15.01 33.24
N THR A 240 -19.97 -14.75 34.52
CA THR A 240 -21.17 -14.13 35.07
C THR A 240 -21.15 -12.60 35.02
N GLU A 241 -19.99 -11.94 34.97
CA GLU A 241 -19.90 -10.47 35.08
C GLU A 241 -19.91 -9.77 33.73
N GLU A 242 -19.34 -10.39 32.69
CA GLU A 242 -19.36 -9.87 31.32
C GLU A 242 -20.79 -9.84 30.71
N LYS A 243 -21.68 -10.74 31.17
CA LYS A 243 -23.12 -10.68 30.87
C LYS A 243 -23.89 -9.68 31.73
N ARG A 244 -23.38 -9.29 32.90
CA ARG A 244 -24.04 -8.32 33.78
C ARG A 244 -23.78 -6.89 33.31
N ILE A 245 -22.55 -6.59 32.88
CA ILE A 245 -22.16 -5.27 32.38
C ILE A 245 -22.87 -4.91 31.06
N ARG A 246 -23.20 -5.90 30.21
CA ARG A 246 -24.01 -5.67 29.00
C ARG A 246 -25.53 -5.57 29.25
N LYS A 247 -26.01 -5.92 30.44
CA LYS A 247 -27.47 -5.97 30.75
C LYS A 247 -27.92 -4.89 31.73
N SER A 248 -27.01 -4.11 32.32
CA SER A 248 -27.34 -3.03 33.26
C SER A 248 -27.18 -1.60 32.70
N VAL A 249 -26.88 -1.42 31.41
CA VAL A 249 -26.95 -0.10 30.76
C VAL A 249 -28.30 0.06 30.07
N GLY A 250 -29.34 0.19 30.90
CA GLY A 250 -30.70 0.53 30.48
C GLY A 250 -31.26 1.57 31.43
N LEU A 251 -31.45 2.78 30.91
CA LEU A 251 -32.31 3.85 31.45
C LEU A 251 -31.94 4.40 32.85
N GLY A 252 -31.11 5.43 32.84
CA GLY A 252 -31.01 6.41 33.93
C GLY A 252 -30.68 7.78 33.34
N ALA A 253 -31.70 8.63 33.19
CA ALA A 253 -31.53 10.03 32.86
C ALA A 253 -30.84 10.72 34.05
N GLY A 254 -29.57 11.08 33.88
CA GLY A 254 -28.76 11.80 34.87
C GLY A 254 -28.02 12.93 34.18
N THR A 255 -28.47 14.15 34.45
CA THR A 255 -27.83 15.42 34.08
C THR A 255 -26.48 15.56 34.78
N GLY A 256 -25.40 15.20 34.08
CA GLY A 256 -24.03 15.41 34.54
C GLY A 256 -23.09 15.42 33.34
N GLY A 257 -22.89 16.60 32.75
CA GLY A 257 -21.99 16.76 31.61
C GLY A 257 -20.54 16.45 32.02
N PRO A 258 -19.77 15.72 31.19
CA PRO A 258 -18.35 15.53 31.42
C PRO A 258 -17.58 16.82 31.11
N PRO A 259 -16.40 17.04 31.73
CA PRO A 259 -15.61 18.24 31.50
C PRO A 259 -15.12 18.23 30.05
N VAL A 260 -15.39 19.34 29.35
CA VAL A 260 -14.83 19.65 28.04
C VAL A 260 -13.31 19.71 28.17
N ARG A 261 -12.63 18.66 27.73
CA ARG A 261 -11.19 18.65 27.55
C ARG A 261 -10.94 19.00 26.09
N SER A 262 -10.49 20.23 25.86
CA SER A 262 -10.13 20.77 24.55
C SER A 262 -9.01 19.93 23.93
N GLU A 263 -9.33 19.24 22.83
CA GLU A 263 -8.33 18.66 21.92
C GLU A 263 -7.78 19.77 21.04
N GLU A 264 -6.61 20.27 21.43
CA GLU A 264 -5.80 21.17 20.63
C GLU A 264 -5.00 20.33 19.63
N TRP A 265 -5.42 20.34 18.35
CA TRP A 265 -4.66 19.74 17.25
C TRP A 265 -3.43 20.61 16.96
N VAL A 266 -2.28 20.23 17.51
CA VAL A 266 -0.99 20.82 17.13
C VAL A 266 -0.57 20.25 15.77
N LEU A 267 -0.98 20.92 14.70
CA LEU A 267 -0.29 20.85 13.41
C LEU A 267 1.09 21.46 13.60
N SER A 268 2.13 20.71 13.20
CA SER A 268 3.52 21.14 13.21
C SER A 268 3.66 22.46 12.44
N GLN A 269 3.68 23.56 13.19
CA GLN A 269 4.09 24.86 12.71
C GLN A 269 5.59 24.75 12.42
N SER A 270 5.95 24.95 11.16
CA SER A 270 7.28 25.43 10.81
C SER A 270 7.58 26.63 11.70
N THR A 271 8.66 26.57 12.46
CA THR A 271 9.10 27.57 13.42
C THR A 271 9.26 28.91 12.71
N ARG A 272 8.19 29.70 12.65
CA ARG A 272 8.26 31.13 12.33
C ARG A 272 8.64 31.83 13.62
N VAL A 273 9.86 32.37 13.61
CA VAL A 273 10.30 33.40 14.54
C VAL A 273 9.18 34.45 14.64
N GLY A 274 8.62 34.59 15.83
CA GLY A 274 7.51 35.49 16.13
C GLY A 274 7.93 36.95 15.94
N GLY A 275 7.69 37.48 14.74
CA GLY A 275 7.58 38.90 14.49
C GLY A 275 6.11 39.28 14.52
N ALA A 276 5.70 40.03 15.54
CA ALA A 276 4.36 40.59 15.65
C ALA A 276 4.15 41.64 14.54
N CYS A 277 3.52 41.24 13.42
CA CYS A 277 3.02 42.16 12.41
C CYS A 277 1.54 42.46 12.69
N SER A 278 1.27 43.39 13.61
CA SER A 278 -0.04 43.99 13.82
C SER A 278 -0.33 45.05 12.74
N GLY A 279 -0.48 44.62 11.49
CA GLY A 279 -0.62 45.54 10.37
C GLY A 279 -1.08 44.94 9.04
N GLU A 280 -2.06 44.03 9.03
CA GLU A 280 -2.68 43.54 7.79
C GLU A 280 -4.22 43.54 7.91
N LYS A 281 -4.83 44.72 7.75
CA LYS A 281 -6.31 44.87 7.68
C LYS A 281 -6.85 44.98 6.25
N ALA A 282 -6.01 44.75 5.25
CA ALA A 282 -6.39 44.81 3.83
C ALA A 282 -5.65 43.77 2.95
N ALA A 283 -5.07 42.73 3.56
CA ALA A 283 -4.58 41.58 2.81
C ALA A 283 -5.79 40.78 2.33
N SER A 284 -6.26 41.20 1.16
CA SER A 284 -7.29 40.58 0.31
C SER A 284 -7.50 39.10 0.61
N GLU A 285 -8.77 38.75 0.77
CA GLU A 285 -9.41 37.45 0.90
C GLU A 285 -9.06 36.50 -0.26
N ARG A 286 -7.77 36.19 -0.43
CA ARG A 286 -7.30 35.27 -1.45
C ARG A 286 -7.70 33.87 -1.05
N VAL A 287 -8.63 33.31 -1.82
CA VAL A 287 -9.15 31.97 -1.61
C VAL A 287 -8.10 30.94 -2.01
N TYR A 288 -7.42 31.10 -3.14
CA TYR A 288 -6.35 30.21 -3.56
C TYR A 288 -5.03 30.50 -2.83
N ARG A 289 -4.29 29.44 -2.51
CA ARG A 289 -2.94 29.51 -1.96
C ARG A 289 -2.02 28.56 -2.71
N ARG A 290 -1.01 29.10 -3.38
CA ARG A 290 0.02 28.28 -4.01
C ARG A 290 0.81 27.52 -2.95
N THR A 291 0.91 26.21 -3.11
CA THR A 291 1.77 25.32 -2.30
C THR A 291 2.57 24.42 -3.21
N GLN A 292 3.72 23.95 -2.73
CA GLN A 292 4.49 22.94 -3.44
C GLN A 292 3.81 21.58 -3.28
N GLY A 293 3.61 20.87 -4.39
CA GLY A 293 3.13 19.49 -4.37
C GLY A 293 4.23 18.55 -3.84
N PHE A 294 3.83 17.50 -3.14
CA PHE A 294 4.77 16.51 -2.59
C PHE A 294 4.33 15.08 -2.89
N LEU A 295 5.30 14.24 -3.31
CA LEU A 295 5.03 12.84 -3.62
C LEU A 295 4.49 12.11 -2.39
N THR A 296 3.42 11.36 -2.58
CA THR A 296 2.88 10.49 -1.53
C THR A 296 3.76 9.24 -1.39
N LYS A 297 3.59 8.52 -0.28
CA LYS A 297 4.20 7.19 -0.10
C LYS A 297 3.86 6.24 -1.26
N LEU A 298 2.66 6.35 -1.85
CA LEU A 298 2.31 5.50 -2.98
C LEU A 298 3.21 5.76 -4.19
N ALA A 299 3.49 7.02 -4.50
CA ALA A 299 4.36 7.39 -5.61
C ALA A 299 5.82 7.02 -5.34
N VAL A 300 6.31 7.23 -4.11
CA VAL A 300 7.69 6.89 -3.72
C VAL A 300 7.99 5.39 -3.80
N PHE A 301 7.00 4.54 -3.51
CA PHE A 301 7.17 3.08 -3.52
C PHE A 301 6.68 2.38 -4.80
N GLN A 302 6.47 3.11 -5.90
CA GLN A 302 6.28 2.50 -7.21
C GLN A 302 7.65 2.32 -7.88
N GLU A 303 7.88 1.13 -8.42
CA GLU A 303 9.06 0.83 -9.24
C GLU A 303 8.65 0.75 -10.72
N PRO A 304 9.34 1.47 -11.63
CA PRO A 304 10.37 2.47 -11.34
C PRO A 304 9.80 3.72 -10.63
N VAL A 305 10.63 4.42 -9.86
CA VAL A 305 10.26 5.67 -9.19
C VAL A 305 9.73 6.63 -10.25
N LEU A 306 8.49 7.08 -10.10
CA LEU A 306 7.74 7.79 -11.16
C LEU A 306 8.42 9.07 -11.61
N PHE A 307 9.04 9.81 -10.68
CA PHE A 307 9.74 11.07 -10.95
C PHE A 307 10.88 11.27 -9.95
N PRO A 308 12.01 11.82 -10.39
CA PRO A 308 12.85 12.66 -9.54
C PRO A 308 12.03 13.85 -9.01
N ASP A 309 12.18 14.24 -7.75
CA ASP A 309 11.35 15.30 -7.11
C ASP A 309 11.35 16.64 -7.88
N HIS A 310 12.40 16.96 -8.64
CA HIS A 310 12.50 18.19 -9.43
C HIS A 310 11.57 18.22 -10.65
N ASP A 311 11.26 17.06 -11.24
CA ASP A 311 10.41 16.97 -12.45
C ASP A 311 8.92 17.19 -12.15
N VAL A 312 8.52 16.99 -10.90
CA VAL A 312 7.11 17.04 -10.49
C VAL A 312 6.55 18.45 -10.69
N ASN A 313 7.24 19.48 -10.19
CA ASN A 313 6.79 20.87 -10.29
C ASN A 313 6.74 21.39 -11.74
N GLU A 314 7.71 20.97 -12.57
CA GLU A 314 7.74 21.34 -14.00
C GLU A 314 6.53 20.75 -14.73
N LYS A 315 6.25 19.45 -14.54
CA LYS A 315 5.10 18.79 -15.15
C LYS A 315 3.77 19.39 -14.70
N LEU A 316 3.62 19.70 -13.40
CA LEU A 316 2.43 20.34 -12.86
C LEU A 316 2.23 21.76 -13.43
N THR A 317 3.30 22.55 -13.51
CA THR A 317 3.28 23.88 -14.13
C THR A 317 2.91 23.79 -15.60
N LYS A 318 3.51 22.85 -16.34
CA LYS A 318 3.18 22.60 -17.74
C LYS A 318 1.70 22.26 -17.86
N LEU A 319 1.16 21.39 -17.00
CA LEU A 319 -0.24 20.95 -17.02
C LEU A 319 -1.24 22.11 -16.89
N LEU A 320 -0.93 23.12 -16.07
CA LEU A 320 -1.70 24.37 -15.94
C LEU A 320 -1.49 25.35 -17.11
N GLY A 321 -0.66 25.01 -18.11
CA GLY A 321 -0.33 25.90 -19.21
C GLY A 321 0.71 26.97 -18.85
N GLY A 322 1.41 26.81 -17.73
CA GLY A 322 2.41 27.77 -17.25
C GLY A 322 1.84 28.94 -16.46
N ASP A 323 0.52 29.14 -16.45
CA ASP A 323 -0.13 30.29 -15.83
C ASP A 323 -0.77 29.94 -14.48
N TRP A 324 0.04 30.01 -13.42
CA TRP A 324 -0.47 29.91 -12.05
C TRP A 324 -1.27 31.14 -11.62
N ASN A 325 -1.11 32.28 -12.30
CA ASN A 325 -1.74 33.55 -11.89
C ASN A 325 -3.26 33.51 -12.09
N LYS A 326 -3.75 32.72 -13.06
CA LYS A 326 -5.19 32.47 -13.23
C LYS A 326 -5.84 32.03 -11.91
N LEU A 327 -5.16 31.15 -11.15
CA LEU A 327 -5.68 30.59 -9.90
C LEU A 327 -5.82 31.63 -8.78
N GLU A 328 -5.06 32.73 -8.81
CA GLU A 328 -5.18 33.82 -7.81
C GLU A 328 -6.56 34.51 -7.86
N GLY A 329 -7.29 34.39 -8.98
CA GLY A 329 -8.65 34.92 -9.14
C GLY A 329 -9.76 34.01 -8.61
N MET A 330 -9.43 32.80 -8.12
CA MET A 330 -10.41 31.82 -7.64
C MET A 330 -11.18 32.39 -6.44
N LYS A 331 -12.50 32.14 -6.38
CA LYS A 331 -13.41 32.58 -5.32
C LYS A 331 -13.97 31.38 -4.57
N GLU A 332 -14.62 31.65 -3.43
CA GLU A 332 -15.27 30.61 -2.64
C GLU A 332 -16.36 29.87 -3.44
N ALA A 333 -17.15 30.57 -4.24
CA ALA A 333 -18.18 29.96 -5.09
C ALA A 333 -17.61 28.96 -6.11
N ASP A 334 -16.33 29.05 -6.47
CA ASP A 334 -15.68 28.13 -7.41
C ASP A 334 -15.38 26.75 -6.79
N VAL A 335 -15.45 26.60 -5.47
CA VAL A 335 -15.31 25.30 -4.79
C VAL A 335 -16.63 24.66 -4.39
N ASP A 336 -17.75 25.36 -4.53
CA ASP A 336 -19.06 24.87 -4.10
C ASP A 336 -19.55 23.69 -4.97
N ALA A 337 -19.14 23.66 -6.24
CA ALA A 337 -19.50 22.58 -7.17
C ALA A 337 -18.37 22.18 -8.13
N CYS A 338 -18.15 20.86 -8.25
CA CYS A 338 -17.11 20.27 -9.09
C CYS A 338 -17.71 19.26 -10.08
N SER A 339 -17.23 19.25 -11.32
CA SER A 339 -17.55 18.17 -12.25
C SER A 339 -16.95 16.86 -11.73
N ILE A 340 -17.68 15.76 -11.90
CA ILE A 340 -17.17 14.46 -11.48
C ILE A 340 -15.88 14.09 -12.25
N ALA A 341 -15.72 14.54 -13.49
CA ALA A 341 -14.52 14.25 -14.25
C ALA A 341 -13.28 14.89 -13.63
N TYR A 342 -13.35 16.17 -13.27
CA TYR A 342 -12.25 16.84 -12.57
C TYR A 342 -12.03 16.27 -11.17
N LEU A 343 -13.10 15.92 -10.46
CA LEU A 343 -12.99 15.30 -9.13
C LEU A 343 -12.32 13.93 -9.17
N GLU A 344 -12.64 13.09 -10.16
CA GLU A 344 -11.98 11.80 -10.35
C GLU A 344 -10.49 11.98 -10.64
N LEU A 345 -10.15 12.87 -11.57
CA LEU A 345 -8.77 13.15 -11.94
C LEU A 345 -7.99 13.77 -10.77
N GLY A 346 -8.60 14.70 -10.03
CA GLY A 346 -8.03 15.26 -8.80
C GLY A 346 -7.85 14.21 -7.71
N THR A 347 -8.79 13.27 -7.57
CA THR A 347 -8.65 12.12 -6.66
C THR A 347 -7.50 11.21 -7.05
N ILE A 348 -7.31 10.95 -8.34
CA ILE A 348 -6.18 10.16 -8.83
C ILE A 348 -4.88 10.91 -8.54
N ILE A 349 -4.78 12.20 -8.87
CA ILE A 349 -3.55 12.98 -8.67
C ILE A 349 -3.18 13.09 -7.19
N GLU A 350 -4.12 13.40 -6.29
CA GLU A 350 -3.87 13.48 -4.84
C GLU A 350 -3.37 12.17 -4.24
N ARG A 351 -3.59 11.03 -4.90
CA ARG A 351 -3.01 9.76 -4.43
C ARG A 351 -1.52 9.66 -4.69
N TYR A 352 -0.99 10.41 -5.64
CA TYR A 352 0.42 10.37 -6.04
C TYR A 352 1.17 11.62 -5.61
N ILE A 353 0.50 12.78 -5.66
CA ILE A 353 1.07 14.08 -5.36
C ILE A 353 0.06 14.83 -4.49
N ASN A 354 0.36 15.00 -3.22
CA ASN A 354 -0.49 15.78 -2.33
C ASN A 354 -0.37 17.27 -2.67
N SER A 355 -1.51 17.98 -2.69
CA SER A 355 -1.57 19.42 -2.95
C SER A 355 -0.87 19.82 -4.24
N ALA A 356 -1.04 19.00 -5.28
CA ALA A 356 -0.30 19.09 -6.54
C ALA A 356 -0.44 20.47 -7.21
N PHE A 357 -1.60 21.12 -7.07
CA PHE A 357 -1.87 22.42 -7.69
C PHE A 357 -2.11 23.52 -6.66
N GLY A 358 -1.58 23.38 -5.44
CA GLY A 358 -1.84 24.32 -4.36
C GLY A 358 -2.92 23.86 -3.38
N THR A 359 -3.44 24.82 -2.62
CA THR A 359 -4.54 24.64 -1.67
C THR A 359 -5.42 25.89 -1.64
N VAL A 360 -6.40 25.94 -0.74
CA VAL A 360 -7.21 27.14 -0.48
C VAL A 360 -6.94 27.70 0.91
N CYS A 361 -7.49 28.88 1.22
CA CYS A 361 -7.42 29.46 2.55
C CYS A 361 -8.02 28.50 3.60
N GLU A 362 -7.49 28.59 4.82
CA GLU A 362 -7.82 27.65 5.90
C GLU A 362 -9.32 27.65 6.23
N GLN A 363 -9.94 28.83 6.28
CA GLN A 363 -11.37 28.99 6.52
C GLN A 363 -12.23 28.21 5.51
N LEU A 364 -11.90 28.32 4.21
CA LEU A 364 -12.63 27.60 3.16
C LEU A 364 -12.34 26.10 3.21
N ARG A 365 -11.08 25.72 3.47
CA ARG A 365 -10.71 24.32 3.64
C ARG A 365 -11.48 23.68 4.79
N ASP A 366 -11.61 24.37 5.92
CA ASP A 366 -12.34 23.90 7.11
C ASP A 366 -13.84 23.82 6.85
N LYS A 367 -14.40 24.77 6.09
CA LYS A 367 -15.79 24.70 5.61
C LYS A 367 -16.03 23.43 4.78
N VAL A 368 -15.17 23.16 3.79
CA VAL A 368 -15.27 21.95 2.95
C VAL A 368 -15.05 20.68 3.78
N LEU A 369 -14.08 20.68 4.69
CA LEU A 369 -13.81 19.58 5.61
C LEU A 369 -15.02 19.28 6.50
N THR A 370 -15.66 20.31 7.04
CA THR A 370 -16.85 20.17 7.91
C THR A 370 -18.00 19.49 7.17
N MET A 371 -18.24 19.90 5.92
CA MET A 371 -19.26 19.26 5.07
C MET A 371 -18.96 17.78 4.83
N PHE A 372 -17.71 17.41 4.49
CA PHE A 372 -17.33 16.01 4.29
C PHE A 372 -17.26 15.18 5.59
N SER A 373 -16.93 15.83 6.70
CA SER A 373 -16.85 15.18 8.02
C SER A 373 -18.20 14.66 8.48
N SER A 374 -19.28 15.37 8.15
CA SER A 374 -20.66 14.93 8.45
C SER A 374 -21.00 13.55 7.84
N ALA A 375 -20.33 13.16 6.75
CA ALA A 375 -20.49 11.90 6.05
C ALA A 375 -19.30 10.93 6.23
N ASN A 376 -18.36 11.21 7.14
CA ASN A 376 -17.13 10.44 7.35
C ASN A 376 -16.21 10.33 6.10
N PHE A 377 -16.18 11.37 5.26
CA PHE A 377 -15.38 11.42 4.02
C PHE A 377 -14.24 12.44 4.09
N THR A 378 -13.60 12.61 5.25
CA THR A 378 -12.56 13.62 5.48
C THR A 378 -11.42 13.60 4.46
N THR A 379 -11.05 12.40 3.97
CA THR A 379 -10.00 12.22 2.95
C THR A 379 -10.37 12.75 1.57
N MET A 380 -11.65 13.04 1.31
CA MET A 380 -12.10 13.61 0.04
C MET A 380 -11.88 15.12 -0.05
N THR A 381 -11.62 15.80 1.07
CA THR A 381 -11.44 17.27 1.10
C THR A 381 -10.36 17.73 0.13
N SER A 382 -9.15 17.15 0.20
CA SER A 382 -8.05 17.52 -0.71
C SER A 382 -8.35 17.17 -2.16
N ALA A 383 -8.93 15.99 -2.41
CA ALA A 383 -9.31 15.56 -3.75
C ALA A 383 -10.39 16.47 -4.38
N TRP A 384 -11.34 16.93 -3.57
CA TRP A 384 -12.36 17.90 -3.97
C TRP A 384 -11.74 19.24 -4.36
N LEU A 385 -10.92 19.81 -3.48
CA LEU A 385 -10.24 21.08 -3.74
C LEU A 385 -9.34 21.01 -4.98
N THR A 386 -8.58 19.92 -5.13
CA THR A 386 -7.74 19.68 -6.31
C THR A 386 -8.59 19.56 -7.58
N GLY A 387 -9.74 18.89 -7.53
CA GLY A 387 -10.71 18.86 -8.64
C GLY A 387 -11.24 20.25 -9.01
N CYS A 388 -11.66 21.04 -8.01
CA CYS A 388 -12.15 22.41 -8.23
C CYS A 388 -11.07 23.33 -8.82
N ILE A 389 -9.83 23.25 -8.34
CA ILE A 389 -8.68 24.01 -8.87
C ILE A 389 -8.44 23.66 -10.34
N LEU A 390 -8.41 22.37 -10.68
CA LEU A 390 -8.24 21.91 -12.07
C LEU A 390 -9.40 22.35 -12.97
N GLN A 391 -10.62 22.30 -12.45
CA GLN A 391 -11.81 22.78 -13.15
C GLN A 391 -11.75 24.27 -13.42
N TYR A 392 -11.39 25.07 -12.42
CA TYR A 392 -11.28 26.52 -12.51
C TYR A 392 -10.14 26.95 -13.45
N ALA A 393 -9.01 26.24 -13.44
CA ALA A 393 -7.94 26.41 -14.42
C ALA A 393 -8.35 26.01 -15.84
N GLU A 394 -9.46 25.28 -16.01
CA GLU A 394 -9.95 24.74 -17.29
C GLU A 394 -8.95 23.80 -17.96
N VAL A 395 -8.26 22.98 -17.15
CA VAL A 395 -7.27 22.04 -17.66
C VAL A 395 -7.97 20.97 -18.51
N SER A 396 -7.58 20.86 -19.78
CA SER A 396 -8.12 19.84 -20.70
C SER A 396 -8.17 18.43 -20.10
N ILE A 397 -9.36 17.83 -20.02
CA ILE A 397 -9.58 16.46 -19.51
C ILE A 397 -8.71 15.43 -20.25
N PRO A 398 -8.61 15.41 -21.59
CA PRO A 398 -7.67 14.53 -22.30
C PRO A 398 -6.22 14.67 -21.82
N ARG A 399 -5.77 15.89 -21.52
CA ARG A 399 -4.42 16.16 -21.02
C ARG A 399 -4.22 15.64 -19.60
N LEU A 400 -5.24 15.77 -18.75
CA LEU A 400 -5.23 15.19 -17.40
C LEU A 400 -5.25 13.66 -17.44
N ILE A 401 -5.99 13.05 -18.37
CA ILE A 401 -5.97 11.60 -18.58
C ILE A 401 -4.57 11.14 -18.98
N ASP A 402 -3.94 11.83 -19.94
CA ASP A 402 -2.57 11.53 -20.36
C ASP A 402 -1.59 11.68 -19.19
N PHE A 403 -1.70 12.74 -18.39
CA PHE A 403 -0.87 12.91 -17.20
C PHE A 403 -1.06 11.77 -16.19
N CYS A 404 -2.30 11.41 -15.86
CA CYS A 404 -2.58 10.31 -14.94
C CYS A 404 -2.01 8.98 -15.46
N VAL A 405 -2.22 8.66 -16.74
CA VAL A 405 -1.85 7.33 -17.28
C VAL A 405 -0.38 7.24 -17.65
N LYS A 406 0.21 8.27 -18.25
CA LYS A 406 1.59 8.24 -18.75
C LYS A 406 2.57 8.66 -17.65
N ASP A 407 2.32 9.79 -17.01
CA ASP A 407 3.23 10.34 -16.01
C ASP A 407 3.03 9.63 -14.66
N LEU A 408 1.80 9.52 -14.14
CA LEU A 408 1.57 8.84 -12.85
C LEU A 408 1.46 7.30 -12.96
N THR A 409 1.59 6.75 -14.16
CA THR A 409 1.37 5.32 -14.49
C THR A 409 0.07 4.74 -13.95
N TYR A 410 -0.97 5.56 -13.82
CA TYR A 410 -2.25 5.17 -13.23
C TYR A 410 -2.94 4.06 -14.04
N LYS A 411 -3.30 2.98 -13.34
CA LYS A 411 -4.01 1.82 -13.91
C LYS A 411 -5.48 1.80 -13.47
N PRO A 412 -6.45 2.14 -14.35
CA PRO A 412 -7.86 2.02 -14.02
C PRO A 412 -8.25 0.55 -13.84
N ALA A 413 -9.28 0.30 -13.04
CA ALA A 413 -9.78 -1.06 -12.86
C ALA A 413 -10.46 -1.56 -14.15
N PRO A 414 -10.06 -2.72 -14.72
CA PRO A 414 -10.49 -3.13 -16.06
C PRO A 414 -12.00 -3.36 -16.17
N ASN A 415 -12.60 -4.01 -15.16
CA ASN A 415 -14.01 -4.43 -15.21
C ASN A 415 -14.91 -3.69 -14.21
N ASN A 416 -14.45 -2.58 -13.65
CA ASN A 416 -15.21 -1.83 -12.64
C ASN A 416 -15.67 -0.48 -13.21
N TRP A 417 -16.98 -0.26 -13.21
CA TRP A 417 -17.62 1.00 -13.61
C TRP A 417 -17.81 1.93 -12.40
N ILE A 418 -16.78 2.02 -11.57
CA ILE A 418 -16.78 2.84 -10.36
C ILE A 418 -15.50 3.67 -10.37
N LEU A 419 -15.70 4.99 -10.35
CA LEU A 419 -14.65 6.00 -10.22
C LEU A 419 -13.95 5.89 -8.86
N GLU A 420 -12.65 6.18 -8.81
CA GLU A 420 -11.87 6.22 -7.57
C GLU A 420 -12.47 7.19 -6.53
N CYS A 421 -12.98 8.34 -6.97
CA CYS A 421 -13.67 9.33 -6.14
C CYS A 421 -15.00 8.83 -5.56
N LEU A 422 -15.55 7.70 -6.02
CA LEU A 422 -16.78 7.09 -5.49
C LEU A 422 -16.53 5.85 -4.63
N LYS A 423 -15.27 5.38 -4.50
CA LYS A 423 -14.95 4.20 -3.69
C LYS A 423 -14.97 4.54 -2.20
N CYS A 424 -15.67 3.71 -1.42
CA CYS A 424 -15.65 3.79 0.05
C CYS A 424 -14.37 3.19 0.64
N GLU A 425 -13.80 2.19 -0.03
CA GLU A 425 -12.65 1.49 0.53
C GLU A 425 -11.37 2.32 0.40
N PRO A 426 -10.56 2.39 1.47
CA PRO A 426 -9.23 2.96 1.35
C PRO A 426 -8.45 2.17 0.30
N PHE A 427 -7.69 2.90 -0.51
CA PHE A 427 -6.86 2.31 -1.54
C PHE A 427 -5.87 1.30 -0.94
N ARG A 428 -5.88 0.07 -1.46
CA ARG A 428 -4.92 -0.98 -1.07
C ARG A 428 -3.89 -1.17 -2.16
N LYS A 429 -2.61 -1.01 -1.82
CA LYS A 429 -1.47 -1.17 -2.76
C LYS A 429 -1.51 -2.50 -3.51
N CYS A 430 -1.79 -3.62 -2.83
CA CYS A 430 -1.89 -4.94 -3.46
C CYS A 430 -2.97 -5.00 -4.57
N ASN A 431 -4.15 -4.41 -4.34
CA ASN A 431 -5.23 -4.39 -5.33
C ASN A 431 -4.87 -3.56 -6.57
N TYR A 432 -3.94 -2.61 -6.43
CA TYR A 432 -3.49 -1.76 -7.53
C TYR A 432 -2.46 -2.47 -8.41
N HIS A 433 -1.46 -3.13 -7.81
CA HIS A 433 -0.46 -3.88 -8.60
C HIS A 433 -1.08 -5.02 -9.42
N MET A 434 -2.18 -5.60 -8.95
CA MET A 434 -2.92 -6.63 -9.68
C MET A 434 -3.71 -6.09 -10.89
N ARG A 435 -3.79 -4.77 -11.10
CA ARG A 435 -4.47 -4.21 -12.26
C ARG A 435 -3.59 -4.33 -13.49
N ALA A 436 -3.95 -5.21 -14.40
CA ALA A 436 -3.49 -5.16 -15.78
C ALA A 436 -4.49 -4.31 -16.58
N SER A 437 -4.00 -3.31 -17.30
CA SER A 437 -4.81 -2.53 -18.23
C SER A 437 -3.99 -2.23 -19.47
N LEU A 438 -4.23 -3.01 -20.54
CA LEU A 438 -3.56 -2.82 -21.83
C LEU A 438 -3.95 -1.51 -22.51
N ASN A 439 -5.10 -0.91 -22.11
CA ASN A 439 -5.66 0.31 -22.67
C ASN A 439 -6.10 1.26 -21.53
N ALA A 440 -5.17 1.59 -20.63
CA ALA A 440 -5.46 2.39 -19.44
C ALA A 440 -6.03 3.78 -19.80
N ARG A 441 -5.55 4.38 -20.88
CA ARG A 441 -5.98 5.69 -21.37
C ARG A 441 -7.43 5.66 -21.84
N GLU A 442 -7.75 4.74 -22.75
CA GLU A 442 -9.09 4.56 -23.31
C GLU A 442 -10.07 4.21 -22.19
N ARG A 443 -9.67 3.31 -21.29
CA ARG A 443 -10.52 2.92 -20.17
C ARG A 443 -10.83 4.09 -19.25
N LEU A 444 -9.84 4.93 -18.94
CA LEU A 444 -10.08 6.12 -18.12
C LEU A 444 -10.94 7.14 -18.87
N ALA A 445 -10.73 7.33 -20.17
CA ALA A 445 -11.57 8.19 -20.99
C ALA A 445 -13.05 7.73 -21.01
N ASP A 446 -13.29 6.43 -21.21
CA ASP A 446 -14.64 5.85 -21.17
C ASP A 446 -15.33 6.06 -19.82
N LEU A 447 -14.58 5.94 -18.72
CA LEU A 447 -15.10 6.19 -17.38
C LEU A 447 -15.47 7.66 -17.15
N LEU A 448 -14.85 8.59 -17.87
CA LEU A 448 -15.02 10.03 -17.70
C LEU A 448 -15.97 10.66 -18.73
N ILE A 449 -16.34 9.93 -19.77
CA ILE A 449 -17.30 10.39 -20.78
C ILE A 449 -18.64 10.75 -20.11
N GLY A 450 -19.11 11.97 -20.39
CA GLY A 450 -20.39 12.47 -19.88
C GLY A 450 -20.37 13.09 -18.49
N HIS A 451 -19.25 13.02 -17.78
CA HIS A 451 -19.16 13.54 -16.42
C HIS A 451 -18.79 15.02 -16.35
N ARG A 452 -19.43 15.84 -17.20
CA ARG A 452 -19.24 17.30 -17.25
C ARG A 452 -20.17 18.06 -16.31
N GLN A 453 -21.27 17.44 -15.88
CA GLN A 453 -22.18 18.04 -14.92
C GLN A 453 -21.46 18.29 -13.59
N LYS A 454 -21.59 19.52 -13.08
CA LYS A 454 -21.10 19.89 -11.75
C LYS A 454 -22.04 19.31 -10.69
N LEU A 455 -21.46 18.72 -9.65
CA LEU A 455 -22.16 18.34 -8.43
C LEU A 455 -21.73 19.28 -7.32
N SER A 456 -22.68 19.70 -6.49
CA SER A 456 -22.40 20.28 -5.18
C SER A 456 -21.88 19.22 -4.22
N ILE A 457 -21.29 19.64 -3.10
CA ILE A 457 -20.80 18.72 -2.06
C ILE A 457 -21.92 17.81 -1.52
N PRO A 458 -23.13 18.30 -1.19
CA PRO A 458 -24.25 17.45 -0.76
C PRO A 458 -24.66 16.40 -1.79
N GLU A 459 -24.80 16.77 -3.07
CA GLU A 459 -25.14 15.84 -4.15
C GLU A 459 -24.06 14.77 -4.33
N PHE A 460 -22.78 15.16 -4.25
CA PHE A 460 -21.68 14.21 -4.31
C PHE A 460 -21.67 13.27 -3.11
N ILE A 461 -21.94 13.77 -1.89
CA ILE A 461 -22.08 12.95 -0.68
C ILE A 461 -23.19 11.92 -0.87
N GLU A 462 -24.33 12.29 -1.45
CA GLU A 462 -25.43 11.39 -1.74
C GLU A 462 -24.99 10.25 -2.68
N VAL A 463 -24.42 10.59 -3.85
CA VAL A 463 -23.93 9.60 -4.83
C VAL A 463 -22.85 8.69 -4.21
N ARG A 464 -21.93 9.26 -3.43
CA ARG A 464 -20.85 8.53 -2.76
C ARG A 464 -21.33 7.67 -1.60
N SER A 465 -22.43 8.03 -0.93
CA SER A 465 -23.00 7.23 0.16
C SER A 465 -23.86 6.08 -0.35
N GLY A 466 -24.29 6.15 -1.61
CA GLY A 466 -25.07 5.11 -2.27
C GLY A 466 -24.40 3.72 -2.28
N SER A 467 -25.22 2.71 -2.52
CA SER A 467 -24.73 1.33 -2.69
C SER A 467 -23.75 1.21 -3.86
N ARG A 468 -22.96 0.14 -3.89
CA ARG A 468 -22.07 -0.15 -5.03
C ARG A 468 -22.82 -0.20 -6.37
N SER A 469 -24.03 -0.74 -6.36
CA SER A 469 -24.91 -0.80 -7.53
C SER A 469 -25.34 0.61 -7.96
N HIS A 470 -25.79 1.44 -7.02
CA HIS A 470 -26.18 2.83 -7.28
C HIS A 470 -25.05 3.64 -7.95
N LYS A 471 -23.83 3.57 -7.41
CA LYS A 471 -22.65 4.23 -7.99
C LYS A 471 -22.34 3.75 -9.41
N THR A 472 -22.44 2.45 -9.63
CA THR A 472 -22.19 1.85 -10.94
C THR A 472 -23.23 2.31 -11.96
N SER A 473 -24.51 2.33 -11.55
CA SER A 473 -25.62 2.81 -12.38
C SER A 473 -25.47 4.28 -12.71
N TYR A 474 -25.05 5.11 -11.75
CA TYR A 474 -24.78 6.53 -11.95
C TYR A 474 -23.72 6.77 -13.04
N VAL A 475 -22.56 6.11 -12.94
CA VAL A 475 -21.47 6.24 -13.93
C VAL A 475 -21.92 5.76 -15.32
N ARG A 476 -22.61 4.62 -15.37
CA ARG A 476 -23.12 4.08 -16.65
C ARG A 476 -24.17 4.97 -17.29
N ALA A 477 -25.07 5.57 -16.51
CA ALA A 477 -26.10 6.47 -17.01
C ALA A 477 -25.47 7.70 -17.70
N CYS A 478 -24.44 8.29 -17.09
CA CYS A 478 -23.70 9.42 -17.68
C CYS A 478 -23.02 9.03 -19.00
N PHE A 479 -22.40 7.84 -19.03
CA PHE A 479 -21.77 7.30 -20.24
C PHE A 479 -22.78 7.08 -21.38
N ILE A 480 -23.93 6.45 -21.08
CA ILE A 480 -25.00 6.18 -22.05
C ILE A 480 -25.57 7.49 -22.61
N ALA A 481 -25.93 8.43 -21.73
CA ALA A 481 -26.50 9.72 -22.13
C ALA A 481 -25.61 10.47 -23.13
N SER A 482 -24.29 10.41 -22.92
CA SER A 482 -23.30 11.07 -23.79
C SER A 482 -23.09 10.35 -25.11
N SER A 483 -23.12 9.02 -25.08
CA SER A 483 -23.01 8.19 -26.28
C SER A 483 -24.21 8.39 -27.21
N SER A 484 -25.42 8.50 -26.65
CA SER A 484 -26.65 8.73 -27.40
C SER A 484 -26.71 10.12 -28.05
N SER A 485 -26.18 11.15 -27.39
CA SER A 485 -26.13 12.52 -27.94
C SER A 485 -25.24 12.65 -29.17
N THR A 486 -24.25 11.76 -29.34
CA THR A 486 -23.30 11.85 -30.47
C THR A 486 -23.89 11.27 -31.76
N GLN A 487 -24.83 10.31 -31.66
CA GLN A 487 -25.39 9.61 -32.81
C GLN A 487 -26.54 10.37 -33.49
N SER A 488 -27.18 11.32 -32.82
CA SER A 488 -28.37 12.02 -33.32
C SER A 488 -28.04 13.15 -34.31
N SER A 489 -26.79 13.58 -34.40
CA SER A 489 -26.35 14.70 -35.24
C SER A 489 -25.94 14.32 -36.67
N SER A 490 -25.96 13.04 -37.06
CA SER A 490 -25.43 12.58 -38.36
C SER A 490 -26.49 12.20 -39.41
N SER A 491 -27.79 12.51 -39.21
CA SER A 491 -28.87 11.98 -40.07
C SER A 491 -29.73 13.02 -40.82
N THR A 492 -29.28 14.26 -41.03
CA THR A 492 -30.06 15.25 -41.81
C THR A 492 -29.20 16.04 -42.82
N GLN A 493 -28.50 15.33 -43.70
CA GLN A 493 -28.04 15.90 -44.98
C GLN A 493 -28.34 14.94 -46.11
N SER A 494 -29.61 14.94 -46.55
CA SER A 494 -30.02 14.40 -47.83
C SER A 494 -31.03 15.36 -48.47
N SER A 495 -30.53 16.11 -49.45
CA SER A 495 -31.20 16.51 -50.70
C SER A 495 -32.53 17.30 -50.68
N SER A 496 -32.46 18.57 -51.06
CA SER A 496 -33.31 19.14 -52.12
C SER A 496 -32.74 20.45 -52.68
N SER A 497 -32.34 20.45 -53.96
CA SER A 497 -32.93 21.29 -55.03
C SER A 497 -31.98 21.46 -56.21
N THR A 498 -32.52 21.11 -57.37
CA THR A 498 -31.97 21.28 -58.71
C THR A 498 -32.58 22.55 -59.33
N GLN A 499 -31.81 23.20 -60.23
CA GLN A 499 -32.22 24.01 -61.40
C GLN A 499 -32.54 25.52 -61.23
N SER A 500 -31.66 26.38 -61.77
CA SER A 500 -31.83 27.12 -63.06
C SER A 500 -31.03 28.44 -63.11
N ALA A 501 -30.40 28.71 -64.26
CA ALA A 501 -29.74 29.97 -64.65
C ALA A 501 -30.77 31.11 -64.91
N PRO A 502 -30.42 32.42 -65.00
CA PRO A 502 -29.51 32.98 -66.02
C PRO A 502 -28.56 34.14 -65.61
N SER A 503 -27.58 34.35 -66.50
CA SER A 503 -26.71 35.49 -66.84
C SER A 503 -26.90 36.88 -66.18
N THR A 504 -25.81 37.53 -65.73
CA THR A 504 -25.05 38.61 -66.45
C THR A 504 -24.15 39.44 -65.51
N GLN A 505 -22.84 39.48 -65.83
CA GLN A 505 -21.75 40.46 -65.61
C GLN A 505 -21.67 41.38 -64.36
N SER A 506 -20.54 41.35 -63.63
CA SER A 506 -19.44 42.36 -63.70
C SER A 506 -18.50 42.36 -62.45
N ALA A 507 -17.23 42.03 -62.67
CA ALA A 507 -15.99 42.69 -62.16
C ALA A 507 -15.67 42.82 -60.63
N PRO A 508 -14.40 43.09 -60.22
CA PRO A 508 -13.69 42.26 -59.23
C PRO A 508 -13.06 42.99 -58.02
N SER A 509 -12.76 42.26 -56.94
CA SER A 509 -11.72 42.59 -55.94
C SER A 509 -11.52 41.40 -54.97
N THR A 510 -10.42 40.65 -55.03
CA THR A 510 -9.13 40.76 -54.31
C THR A 510 -9.17 40.39 -52.81
N GLN A 511 -8.16 39.61 -52.40
CA GLN A 511 -7.69 39.24 -51.04
C GLN A 511 -8.18 37.87 -50.52
N SER A 512 -7.36 36.82 -50.57
CA SER A 512 -6.24 36.48 -49.66
C SER A 512 -6.72 35.88 -48.34
N ALA A 513 -6.52 34.56 -48.13
CA ALA A 513 -5.80 34.00 -46.97
C ALA A 513 -5.98 32.46 -46.84
N ALA A 514 -4.82 31.81 -46.70
CA ALA A 514 -4.51 30.66 -45.84
C ALA A 514 -5.39 29.39 -45.88
N SER A 515 -4.89 28.41 -46.63
CA SER A 515 -5.18 26.99 -46.49
C SER A 515 -4.76 26.45 -45.11
N THR A 516 -5.66 25.77 -44.41
CA THR A 516 -5.32 24.77 -43.39
C THR A 516 -5.90 23.44 -43.83
N GLN A 517 -5.04 22.47 -44.13
CA GLN A 517 -5.40 21.12 -44.53
C GLN A 517 -5.86 20.31 -43.30
N SER A 518 -7.06 19.77 -43.35
CA SER A 518 -7.57 18.78 -42.39
C SER A 518 -7.28 17.37 -42.90
N ALA A 519 -6.59 16.57 -42.09
CA ALA A 519 -6.32 15.15 -42.34
C ALA A 519 -7.57 14.26 -42.15
N PRO A 520 -7.65 13.08 -42.79
CA PRO A 520 -8.88 12.28 -42.83
C PRO A 520 -9.07 11.39 -41.59
N ILE A 521 -10.32 11.33 -41.12
CA ILE A 521 -10.79 10.46 -40.04
C ILE A 521 -11.05 9.05 -40.60
N ILE A 522 -10.31 8.07 -40.07
CA ILE A 522 -10.54 6.64 -40.33
C ILE A 522 -11.74 6.17 -39.52
N THR A 523 -12.79 5.71 -40.20
CA THR A 523 -14.00 5.14 -39.61
C THR A 523 -13.86 3.63 -39.45
N TRP A 524 -13.95 3.14 -38.21
CA TRP A 524 -14.06 1.70 -37.90
C TRP A 524 -15.49 1.38 -37.45
N LYS A 525 -16.14 0.42 -38.11
CA LYS A 525 -17.44 -0.14 -37.72
C LYS A 525 -17.25 -1.46 -36.94
N PRO A 526 -17.79 -1.63 -35.71
CA PRO A 526 -17.79 -2.92 -35.04
C PRO A 526 -19.00 -3.77 -35.46
N LYS A 527 -18.73 -5.03 -35.80
CA LYS A 527 -19.70 -6.08 -36.14
C LYS A 527 -20.26 -6.71 -34.86
N MET A 528 -21.50 -6.37 -34.48
CA MET A 528 -22.21 -7.04 -33.38
C MET A 528 -22.73 -8.41 -33.83
N ARG A 529 -22.33 -9.48 -33.11
CA ARG A 529 -22.95 -10.81 -33.19
C ARG A 529 -23.96 -10.93 -32.05
N GLY A 530 -25.24 -11.00 -32.39
CA GLY A 530 -26.33 -11.24 -31.44
C GLY A 530 -26.28 -12.66 -30.87
N ARG A 531 -26.52 -12.79 -29.57
CA ARG A 531 -26.76 -14.07 -28.91
C ARG A 531 -28.15 -14.00 -28.27
N GLN A 532 -29.08 -14.75 -28.84
CA GLN A 532 -30.42 -14.98 -28.30
C GLN A 532 -30.33 -15.89 -27.06
N THR A 533 -31.06 -15.52 -26.02
CA THR A 533 -31.41 -16.38 -24.88
C THR A 533 -32.76 -17.04 -25.14
N PRO A 534 -32.94 -18.33 -24.85
CA PRO A 534 -34.26 -18.87 -24.59
C PRO A 534 -34.47 -19.13 -23.10
N ALA A 535 -35.63 -18.67 -22.63
CA ALA A 535 -36.24 -19.10 -21.39
C ALA A 535 -36.72 -20.56 -21.54
N TYR A 536 -36.53 -21.39 -20.53
CA TYR A 536 -37.39 -22.54 -20.33
C TYR A 536 -37.55 -22.88 -18.85
N ARG A 537 -38.82 -23.04 -18.48
CA ARG A 537 -39.38 -23.39 -17.18
C ARG A 537 -39.72 -24.87 -17.27
N GLY A 538 -39.25 -25.70 -16.34
CA GLY A 538 -39.59 -27.11 -16.26
C GLY A 538 -39.23 -27.66 -14.89
N GLU A 539 -40.25 -28.12 -14.17
CA GLU A 539 -40.17 -28.80 -12.87
C GLU A 539 -39.80 -30.29 -13.06
N ILE A 540 -39.83 -31.04 -11.94
CA ILE A 540 -39.73 -32.51 -11.73
C ILE A 540 -38.30 -32.98 -11.32
N PRO A 541 -38.10 -34.02 -10.49
CA PRO A 541 -38.45 -34.23 -9.07
C PRO A 541 -37.23 -34.69 -8.21
N ARG A 542 -37.45 -34.91 -6.90
CA ARG A 542 -36.50 -35.53 -5.96
C ARG A 542 -36.34 -37.04 -6.17
N SER A 543 -35.09 -37.51 -6.30
CA SER A 543 -34.60 -38.84 -5.86
C SER A 543 -33.08 -38.71 -5.61
N GLN A 544 -32.65 -38.87 -4.35
CA GLN A 544 -31.96 -40.03 -3.78
C GLN A 544 -30.59 -40.39 -4.39
N THR A 545 -29.57 -40.28 -3.51
CA THR A 545 -28.34 -41.07 -3.38
C THR A 545 -27.51 -41.37 -4.63
N GLU A 546 -26.30 -40.83 -4.67
CA GLU A 546 -25.05 -41.63 -4.61
C GLU A 546 -23.81 -40.72 -4.56
N ASN A 547 -22.87 -41.12 -3.69
CA ASN A 547 -21.50 -40.57 -3.62
C ASN A 547 -20.73 -40.98 -4.88
N PRO A 548 -19.86 -40.10 -5.41
CA PRO A 548 -18.53 -40.61 -5.73
C PRO A 548 -17.39 -39.62 -5.47
N GLY A 549 -16.35 -40.15 -4.81
CA GLY A 549 -15.02 -40.24 -5.42
C GLY A 549 -14.18 -38.96 -5.44
N TYR A 550 -13.23 -38.90 -4.50
CA TYR A 550 -12.04 -38.06 -4.57
C TYR A 550 -11.35 -38.19 -5.94
N ARG A 551 -11.27 -37.08 -6.68
CA ARG A 551 -10.38 -36.94 -7.84
C ARG A 551 -9.05 -36.33 -7.40
N THR A 552 -8.04 -37.18 -7.44
CA THR A 552 -6.61 -36.85 -7.44
C THR A 552 -6.31 -35.86 -8.58
N LEU A 553 -5.80 -34.67 -8.24
CA LEU A 553 -5.27 -33.72 -9.22
C LEU A 553 -3.79 -34.01 -9.43
N ALA A 554 -3.45 -34.44 -10.65
CA ALA A 554 -2.07 -34.60 -11.11
C ALA A 554 -1.38 -33.22 -11.28
N PRO A 555 -0.03 -33.14 -11.13
CA PRO A 555 0.71 -31.90 -11.26
C PRO A 555 0.83 -31.52 -12.74
N LYS A 556 0.50 -30.27 -13.07
CA LYS A 556 0.73 -29.72 -14.41
C LYS A 556 2.23 -29.46 -14.60
N HIS A 557 2.83 -30.22 -15.51
CA HIS A 557 4.10 -29.93 -16.15
C HIS A 557 4.05 -28.55 -16.81
N HIS A 558 4.93 -27.64 -16.39
CA HIS A 558 5.20 -26.40 -17.11
C HIS A 558 6.23 -26.68 -18.20
N MET A 559 5.77 -26.67 -19.45
CA MET A 559 6.58 -26.63 -20.66
C MET A 559 7.34 -25.29 -20.71
N TRP A 560 8.67 -25.38 -20.79
CA TRP A 560 9.51 -24.28 -21.26
C TRP A 560 9.40 -24.23 -22.79
N ILE A 561 9.12 -23.05 -23.32
CA ILE A 561 9.30 -22.76 -24.75
C ILE A 561 10.57 -21.92 -24.85
N ASP A 562 11.55 -22.47 -25.56
CA ASP A 562 12.76 -21.80 -26.00
C ASP A 562 12.45 -20.67 -27.00
N GLN A 563 13.12 -19.54 -26.75
CA GLN A 563 13.81 -18.61 -27.66
C GLN A 563 13.18 -18.26 -29.02
N ASP A 564 13.03 -16.95 -29.32
CA ASP A 564 14.00 -16.19 -30.14
C ASP A 564 13.71 -14.65 -30.10
N PRO A 565 14.51 -13.73 -30.71
CA PRO A 565 15.37 -12.80 -29.98
C PRO A 565 15.15 -11.32 -30.37
N ALA A 566 15.73 -10.38 -29.61
CA ALA A 566 16.14 -9.01 -30.05
C ALA A 566 16.16 -8.01 -28.87
N LEU A 567 16.73 -8.39 -27.73
CA LEU A 567 17.20 -7.40 -26.77
C LEU A 567 18.73 -7.43 -26.83
N MET A 568 19.28 -6.48 -27.59
CA MET A 568 20.72 -6.23 -27.64
C MET A 568 21.17 -5.82 -26.23
N TYR A 569 21.75 -6.78 -25.51
CA TYR A 569 22.60 -6.47 -24.38
C TYR A 569 23.95 -6.04 -24.95
N CYS A 570 24.34 -4.79 -24.73
CA CYS A 570 25.73 -4.37 -24.95
C CYS A 570 26.62 -5.25 -24.07
N HIS A 571 27.61 -5.90 -24.68
CA HIS A 571 28.58 -6.69 -23.95
C HIS A 571 29.40 -5.71 -23.09
N PRO A 572 29.80 -6.07 -21.85
CA PRO A 572 30.56 -5.17 -20.98
C PRO A 572 31.83 -4.62 -21.64
N ASN A 573 32.40 -5.35 -22.60
CA ASN A 573 33.56 -4.90 -23.37
C ASN A 573 33.24 -3.75 -24.32
N ASP A 574 32.03 -3.66 -24.87
CA ASP A 574 31.62 -2.59 -25.79
C ASP A 574 31.54 -1.25 -25.05
N VAL A 575 31.17 -1.28 -23.77
CA VAL A 575 31.15 -0.10 -22.89
C VAL A 575 32.57 0.36 -22.56
N ILE A 576 33.49 -0.58 -22.35
CA ILE A 576 34.91 -0.27 -22.09
C ILE A 576 35.56 0.30 -23.36
N GLU A 577 35.29 -0.27 -24.53
CA GLU A 577 35.78 0.26 -25.82
C GLU A 577 35.21 1.66 -26.10
N PHE A 578 33.93 1.89 -25.83
CA PHE A 578 33.32 3.20 -25.98
C PHE A 578 33.96 4.25 -25.05
N ILE A 579 34.21 3.91 -23.78
CA ILE A 579 34.87 4.81 -22.83
C ILE A 579 36.30 5.12 -23.31
N ASN A 580 37.05 4.11 -23.75
CA ASN A 580 38.40 4.31 -24.27
C ASN A 580 38.40 5.16 -25.56
N TRP A 581 37.38 5.02 -26.41
CA TRP A 581 37.23 5.85 -27.61
C TRP A 581 36.93 7.32 -27.26
N VAL A 582 36.06 7.58 -26.28
CA VAL A 582 35.77 8.94 -25.80
C VAL A 582 37.00 9.57 -25.12
N GLU A 583 37.74 8.80 -24.34
CA GLU A 583 38.92 9.29 -23.61
C GLU A 583 40.16 9.49 -24.49
N SER A 584 40.26 8.76 -25.61
CA SER A 584 41.36 8.91 -26.57
C SER A 584 41.22 10.15 -27.47
N GLY A 585 40.17 10.95 -27.30
CA GLY A 585 40.04 12.26 -27.96
C GLY A 585 39.88 12.19 -29.48
N GLY A 586 39.31 11.08 -29.99
CA GLY A 586 39.05 10.90 -31.42
C GLY A 586 37.95 11.84 -31.92
N VAL A 587 38.34 12.97 -32.50
CA VAL A 587 37.55 13.76 -33.47
C VAL A 587 38.08 13.48 -34.86
#